data_AF-A0A3D4Z6R7-F1
#
_entry.id   AF-A0A3D4Z6R7-F1
#
_cell.length_a   1.000
_cell.length_b   1.000
_cell.length_c   1.000
_cell.angle_alpha   90.00
_cell.angle_beta   90.00
_cell.angle_gamma   90.00
#
_symmetry.space_group_name_H-M   'P 1'
#
loop_
_entity.id
_entity.type
_entity.pdbx_description
1 polymer ?
#
loop_
_entity_poly.entity_id
_entity_poly.type
_entity_poly.pdbx_seq_one_letter_code
_entity_poly.pdbx_strand_id
1 'polypeptide(L)'
;MENPFTLGLVQDADQFCNRKTEIQELVQHARNGHKVVLYSPRRYGKSSLVTFVQRRLLAEKMPCVYADLFPVSSKKDLIFRLSVAFLKGLGRNADPRSFLTKVGNFFGRLRPTMEMNAEGV
;
A
#
# COMPACT_ATOMS: atom_id res chain seq x y z
N MET A 1 19.98 -23.16 -20.77
CA MET A 1 19.05 -22.02 -20.95
C MET A 1 18.23 -21.93 -19.68
N GLU A 2 18.35 -20.86 -18.91
CA GLU A 2 17.56 -20.71 -17.69
C GLU A 2 16.11 -20.40 -18.02
N ASN A 3 15.19 -20.87 -17.17
CA ASN A 3 13.77 -20.66 -17.36
C ASN A 3 13.42 -19.17 -17.19
N PRO A 4 12.87 -18.49 -18.22
CA PRO A 4 12.53 -17.07 -18.13
C PRO A 4 11.20 -16.80 -17.39
N PHE A 5 10.43 -17.85 -17.07
CA PHE A 5 9.11 -17.70 -16.43
C PHE A 5 9.23 -17.63 -14.92
N THR A 6 8.69 -16.56 -14.33
CA THR A 6 8.54 -16.40 -12.89
C THR A 6 7.13 -16.78 -12.44
N LEU A 7 7.05 -17.59 -11.37
CA LEU A 7 5.79 -17.90 -10.72
C LEU A 7 5.45 -16.83 -9.69
N GLY A 8 4.23 -16.30 -9.73
CA GLY A 8 3.73 -15.35 -8.74
C GLY A 8 3.82 -13.89 -9.19
N LEU A 9 4.15 -12.99 -8.26
CA LEU A 9 4.30 -11.56 -8.53
C LEU A 9 5.64 -11.32 -9.25
N VAL A 10 5.60 -10.48 -10.28
CA VAL A 10 6.80 -10.09 -11.03
C VAL A 10 7.66 -9.22 -10.11
N GLN A 11 8.84 -9.72 -9.75
CA GLN A 11 9.75 -9.03 -8.85
C GLN A 11 10.78 -8.19 -9.59
N ASP A 12 11.06 -8.49 -10.85
CA ASP A 12 12.11 -7.84 -11.61
C ASP A 12 11.54 -6.79 -12.56
N ALA A 13 12.15 -5.61 -12.59
CA ALA A 13 11.67 -4.48 -13.41
C ALA A 13 11.78 -4.79 -14.90
N ASP A 14 12.81 -5.52 -15.28
CA ASP A 14 13.08 -5.89 -16.68
C ASP A 14 12.09 -6.93 -17.19
N GLN A 15 11.42 -7.65 -16.28
CA GLN A 15 10.37 -8.63 -16.59
C GLN A 15 8.96 -8.02 -16.58
N PHE A 16 8.79 -6.76 -16.14
CA PHE A 16 7.48 -6.12 -16.08
C PHE A 16 7.19 -5.30 -17.35
N CYS A 17 6.73 -6.01 -18.39
CA CYS A 17 6.54 -5.45 -19.72
C CYS A 17 5.35 -4.47 -19.82
N ASN A 18 5.54 -3.43 -20.63
CA ASN A 18 4.48 -2.57 -21.21
C ASN A 18 3.43 -2.00 -20.23
N ARG A 19 3.87 -1.36 -19.14
CA ARG A 19 3.01 -0.68 -18.16
C ARG A 19 3.51 0.71 -17.74
N LYS A 20 4.29 1.35 -18.62
CA LYS A 20 4.98 2.62 -18.31
C LYS A 20 3.98 3.74 -18.01
N THR A 21 2.94 3.87 -18.83
CA THR A 21 1.89 4.89 -18.70
C THR A 21 1.11 4.72 -17.42
N GLU A 22 0.62 3.51 -17.14
CA GLU A 22 -0.19 3.25 -15.94
C GLU A 22 0.62 3.47 -14.65
N ILE A 23 1.92 3.13 -14.64
CA ILE A 23 2.79 3.45 -13.49
C ILE A 23 2.89 4.97 -13.31
N GLN A 24 3.09 5.73 -14.39
CA GLN A 24 3.20 7.19 -14.31
C GLN A 24 1.91 7.83 -13.78
N GLU A 25 0.76 7.42 -14.31
CA GLU A 25 -0.56 7.90 -13.87
C GLU A 25 -0.83 7.57 -12.39
N LEU A 26 -0.57 6.33 -11.97
CA LEU A 26 -0.79 5.91 -10.59
C LEU A 26 0.14 6.61 -9.61
N VAL A 27 1.40 6.87 -9.98
CA VAL A 27 2.33 7.68 -9.18
C VAL A 27 1.79 9.11 -9.06
N GLN A 28 1.31 9.71 -10.14
CA GLN A 28 0.76 11.06 -10.11
C GLN A 28 -0.51 11.15 -9.25
N HIS A 29 -1.40 10.16 -9.35
CA HIS A 29 -2.58 10.06 -8.49
C HIS A 29 -2.19 9.95 -7.01
N ALA A 30 -1.18 9.14 -6.69
CA ALA A 30 -0.69 9.01 -5.32
C ALA A 30 -0.13 10.34 -4.78
N ARG A 31 0.66 11.07 -5.57
CA ARG A 31 1.20 12.39 -5.20
C ARG A 31 0.10 13.41 -4.93
N ASN A 32 -0.98 13.36 -5.71
CA ASN A 32 -2.12 14.26 -5.57
C ASN A 32 -3.10 13.82 -4.46
N GLY A 33 -2.85 12.69 -3.78
CA GLY A 33 -3.76 12.15 -2.76
C GLY A 33 -5.08 11.61 -3.32
N HIS A 34 -5.13 11.29 -4.61
CA HIS A 34 -6.33 10.75 -5.26
C HIS A 34 -6.56 9.28 -4.87
N LYS A 35 -7.84 8.91 -4.72
CA LYS A 35 -8.25 7.52 -4.50
C LYS A 35 -8.46 6.85 -5.85
N VAL A 36 -7.81 5.72 -6.08
CA VAL A 36 -7.88 4.98 -7.36
C VAL A 36 -8.34 3.55 -7.12
N VAL A 37 -9.25 3.07 -7.97
CA VAL A 37 -9.68 1.67 -8.02
C VAL A 37 -9.19 1.06 -9.32
N LEU A 38 -8.43 -0.04 -9.23
CA LEU A 38 -7.92 -0.77 -10.39
C LEU A 38 -8.80 -1.98 -10.70
N TYR A 39 -9.41 -2.00 -11.89
CA TYR A 39 -10.30 -3.07 -12.34
C TYR A 39 -9.77 -3.75 -13.62
N SER A 40 -9.68 -5.09 -13.58
CA SER A 40 -9.38 -5.96 -14.74
C SER A 40 -9.57 -7.43 -14.36
N PRO A 41 -9.55 -8.40 -15.30
CA PRO A 41 -9.69 -9.83 -14.97
C PRO A 41 -8.55 -10.39 -14.09
N ARG A 42 -8.72 -11.60 -13.53
CA ARG A 42 -7.69 -12.24 -12.69
C ARG A 42 -6.42 -12.54 -13.51
N ARG A 43 -5.25 -12.41 -12.88
CA ARG A 43 -3.90 -12.58 -13.49
C ARG A 43 -3.46 -11.54 -14.54
N TYR A 44 -4.17 -10.41 -14.67
CA TYR A 44 -3.73 -9.28 -15.51
C TYR A 44 -2.61 -8.41 -14.91
N GLY A 45 -1.98 -8.83 -13.82
CA GLY A 45 -0.81 -8.14 -13.25
C GLY A 45 -1.09 -6.90 -12.39
N LYS A 46 -2.33 -6.67 -11.92
CA LYS A 46 -2.68 -5.52 -11.06
C LYS A 46 -1.82 -5.44 -9.78
N SER A 47 -1.65 -6.56 -9.07
CA SER A 47 -0.85 -6.60 -7.84
C SER A 47 0.63 -6.31 -8.10
N SER A 48 1.18 -6.82 -9.22
CA SER A 48 2.53 -6.48 -9.67
C SER A 48 2.63 -4.98 -9.99
N LEU A 49 1.66 -4.42 -10.74
CA LEU A 49 1.60 -3.00 -11.08
C LEU A 49 1.68 -2.10 -9.83
N VAL A 50 0.83 -2.36 -8.82
CA VAL A 50 0.83 -1.60 -7.57
C VAL A 50 2.17 -1.75 -6.83
N THR A 51 2.79 -2.93 -6.86
CA THR A 51 4.11 -3.15 -6.25
C THR A 51 5.19 -2.29 -6.91
N PHE A 52 5.17 -2.15 -8.24
CA PHE A 52 6.08 -1.27 -8.97
C PHE A 52 5.84 0.21 -8.69
N VAL A 53 4.58 0.63 -8.58
CA VAL A 53 4.21 1.99 -8.17
C VAL A 53 4.75 2.29 -6.77
N GLN A 54 4.55 1.39 -5.81
CA GLN A 54 5.08 1.54 -4.45
C GLN A 54 6.61 1.64 -4.42
N ARG A 55 7.31 0.85 -5.23
CA ARG A 55 8.79 0.95 -5.33
C ARG A 55 9.24 2.33 -5.79
N ARG A 56 8.60 2.93 -6.78
CA ARG A 56 8.91 4.31 -7.23
C ARG A 56 8.64 5.34 -6.14
N LEU A 57 7.48 5.26 -5.49
CA LEU A 57 7.12 6.17 -4.41
C LEU A 57 8.08 6.06 -3.21
N LEU A 58 8.50 4.84 -2.85
CA LEU A 58 9.49 4.61 -1.79
C LEU A 58 10.86 5.18 -2.16
N ALA A 59 11.29 5.07 -3.42
CA ALA A 59 12.53 5.70 -3.90
C ALA A 59 12.48 7.23 -3.79
N GLU A 60 11.29 7.82 -3.91
CA GLU A 60 11.01 9.25 -3.68
C GLU A 60 10.81 9.59 -2.18
N LYS A 61 11.13 8.67 -1.26
CA LYS A 61 10.95 8.81 0.20
C LYS A 61 9.48 9.02 0.62
N MET A 62 8.52 8.67 -0.23
CA MET A 62 7.10 8.73 0.09
C MET A 62 6.67 7.42 0.79
N PRO A 63 6.09 7.50 2.01
CA PRO A 63 5.73 6.30 2.77
C PRO A 63 4.61 5.53 2.07
N CYS A 64 4.77 4.21 1.99
CA CYS A 64 3.82 3.30 1.37
C CYS A 64 3.45 2.18 2.33
N VAL A 65 2.15 1.84 2.37
CA VAL A 65 1.60 0.73 3.14
C VAL A 65 0.90 -0.22 2.17
N TYR A 66 1.12 -1.53 2.36
CA TYR A 66 0.44 -2.58 1.60
C TYR A 66 -0.30 -3.51 2.56
N ALA A 67 -1.59 -3.73 2.31
CA ALA A 67 -2.42 -4.66 3.07
C ALA A 67 -3.20 -5.55 2.10
N ASP A 68 -3.04 -6.87 2.23
CA ASP A 68 -3.88 -7.83 1.54
C ASP A 68 -5.13 -8.12 2.38
N LEU A 69 -6.28 -7.76 1.82
CA LEU A 69 -7.57 -7.91 2.47
C LEU A 69 -8.34 -9.16 2.01
N PHE A 70 -7.81 -9.94 1.05
CA PHE A 70 -8.43 -11.18 0.61
C PHE A 70 -8.68 -12.20 1.74
N PRO A 71 -7.75 -12.42 2.70
CA PRO A 71 -7.97 -13.39 3.78
C PRO A 71 -8.78 -12.84 4.96
N VAL A 72 -9.29 -11.60 4.90
CA VAL A 72 -10.01 -10.98 6.00
C VAL A 72 -11.38 -11.61 6.17
N SER A 73 -11.65 -12.16 7.36
CA SER A 73 -12.91 -12.83 7.69
C SER A 73 -13.76 -12.12 8.75
N SER A 74 -13.25 -11.07 9.38
CA SER A 74 -13.97 -10.31 10.41
C SER A 74 -13.50 -8.87 10.52
N LYS A 75 -14.31 -8.01 11.14
CA LYS A 75 -13.93 -6.62 11.48
C LYS A 75 -12.65 -6.59 12.34
N LYS A 76 -12.53 -7.50 13.31
CA LYS A 76 -11.35 -7.60 14.17
C LYS A 76 -10.09 -7.94 13.38
N ASP A 77 -10.19 -8.89 12.44
CA ASP A 77 -9.06 -9.28 11.58
C ASP A 77 -8.65 -8.14 10.63
N LEU A 78 -9.64 -7.39 10.10
CA LEU A 78 -9.37 -6.20 9.29
C LEU A 78 -8.54 -5.18 10.07
N ILE A 79 -8.99 -4.80 11.27
CA ILE A 79 -8.30 -3.83 12.12
C ILE A 79 -6.88 -4.32 12.40
N PHE A 80 -6.73 -5.58 12.83
CA PHE A 80 -5.43 -6.16 13.15
C PHE A 80 -4.46 -6.12 11.95
N ARG A 81 -4.90 -6.58 10.78
CA ARG A 81 -4.06 -6.61 9.57
C ARG A 81 -3.68 -5.22 9.09
N LEU A 82 -4.61 -4.27 9.12
CA LEU A 82 -4.31 -2.88 8.81
C LEU A 82 -3.28 -2.32 9.78
N SER A 83 -3.49 -2.47 11.10
CA SER A 83 -2.54 -2.00 12.11
C SER A 83 -1.14 -2.56 11.88
N VAL A 84 -1.00 -3.86 11.63
CA VAL A 84 0.29 -4.49 11.33
C VAL A 84 0.90 -3.92 10.04
N ALA A 85 0.11 -3.71 8.99
CA ALA A 85 0.58 -3.14 7.73
C ALA A 85 1.09 -1.70 7.91
N PHE A 86 0.36 -0.87 8.65
CA PHE A 86 0.77 0.50 8.97
C PHE A 86 2.07 0.54 9.76
N LEU A 87 2.18 -0.27 10.82
CA LEU A 87 3.41 -0.35 11.63
C LEU A 87 4.60 -0.78 10.78
N LYS A 88 4.44 -1.80 9.91
CA LYS A 88 5.51 -2.26 9.00
C LYS A 88 5.89 -1.21 7.95
N GLY A 89 4.91 -0.51 7.38
CA GLY A 89 5.15 0.51 6.36
C GLY A 89 5.85 1.75 6.92
N LEU A 90 5.48 2.19 8.13
CA LEU A 90 6.07 3.34 8.80
C LEU A 90 7.41 3.02 9.49
N GLY A 91 7.57 1.78 9.97
CA GLY A 91 8.76 1.31 10.70
C GLY A 91 9.95 0.92 9.82
N ARG A 92 9.78 0.84 8.50
CA ARG A 92 10.77 0.27 7.57
C ARG A 92 12.12 1.00 7.50
N ASN A 93 12.27 2.16 8.16
CA ASN A 93 13.49 2.96 8.27
C ASN A 93 13.48 3.81 9.56
N ALA A 94 13.04 3.25 10.68
CA ALA A 94 12.85 4.01 11.91
C ALA A 94 13.58 3.37 13.08
N ASP A 95 14.56 4.08 13.67
CA ASP A 95 14.96 3.87 15.05
C ASP A 95 13.71 3.86 15.94
N PRO A 96 13.64 3.04 17.00
CA PRO A 96 12.47 2.94 17.88
C PRO A 96 11.95 4.31 18.36
N ARG A 97 12.87 5.26 18.59
CA ARG A 97 12.53 6.66 18.95
C ARG A 97 11.90 7.42 17.79
N SER A 98 12.48 7.34 16.60
CA SER A 98 11.95 7.99 15.39
C SER A 98 10.63 7.36 14.91
N PHE A 99 10.39 6.09 15.24
CA PHE A 99 9.16 5.38 14.92
C PHE A 99 7.97 5.98 15.66
N LEU A 100 8.10 6.18 16.98
CA LEU A 100 7.10 6.86 17.80
C LEU A 100 6.78 8.25 17.26
N THR A 101 7.80 9.03 16.85
CA THR A 101 7.59 10.36 16.27
C THR A 101 6.89 10.31 14.91
N LYS A 102 7.24 9.36 14.03
CA LYS A 102 6.58 9.18 12.71
C LYS A 102 5.14 8.75 12.86
N VAL A 103 4.86 7.82 13.78
CA VAL A 103 3.50 7.39 14.13
C VAL A 103 2.74 8.60 14.67
N GLY A 104 3.25 9.31 15.68
CA GLY A 104 2.61 10.50 16.24
C GLY A 104 2.29 11.58 15.18
N ASN A 105 3.24 11.90 14.30
CA ASN A 105 3.04 12.86 13.20
C ASN A 105 2.02 12.40 12.15
N PHE A 106 1.90 11.08 11.93
CA PHE A 106 0.91 10.51 11.02
C PHE A 106 -0.49 10.56 11.64
N PHE A 107 -0.62 10.13 12.90
CA PHE A 107 -1.88 10.18 13.63
C PHE A 107 -2.34 11.63 13.91
N GLY A 108 -1.42 12.59 14.06
CA GLY A 108 -1.75 14.01 14.16
C GLY A 108 -2.35 14.62 12.89
N ARG A 109 -2.23 13.94 11.73
CA ARG A 109 -2.88 14.33 10.47
C ARG A 109 -4.22 13.63 10.25
N LEU A 110 -4.53 12.60 11.03
CA LEU A 110 -5.86 12.00 11.00
C LEU A 110 -6.83 13.03 11.58
N ARG A 111 -7.87 13.36 10.82
CA ARG A 111 -8.98 14.16 11.33
C ARG A 111 -9.99 13.18 11.92
N PRO A 112 -10.08 13.03 13.25
CA PRO A 112 -11.09 12.17 13.84
C PRO A 112 -12.47 12.73 13.49
N THR A 113 -13.29 11.94 12.82
CA THR A 113 -14.72 12.21 12.65
C THR A 113 -15.46 11.31 13.62
N MET A 114 -16.08 11.91 14.63
CA MET A 114 -16.92 11.20 15.59
C MET A 114 -18.35 11.24 15.08
N GLU A 115 -18.90 10.09 14.67
CA GLU A 115 -20.34 9.93 14.45
C GLU A 115 -20.97 9.41 15.74
N MET A 116 -21.76 10.24 16.41
CA MET A 116 -22.54 9.83 17.57
C MET A 116 -23.86 9.23 17.07
N ASN A 117 -23.97 7.91 17.15
CA ASN A 117 -25.25 7.23 16.95
C ASN A 117 -26.05 7.27 18.27
N ALA A 118 -27.38 7.33 18.17
CA ALA A 118 -28.29 7.42 19.32
C ALA A 118 -28.23 6.20 20.27
N GLU A 119 -27.57 5.13 19.86
CA GLU A 119 -27.24 3.97 20.69
C GLU A 119 -25.82 4.16 21.20
N GLY A 120 -25.70 4.73 22.41
CA GLY A 120 -24.42 4.98 23.04
C GLY A 120 -23.66 3.68 23.33
N VAL A 121 -22.45 3.60 22.76
CA VAL A 121 -21.38 2.59 22.94
C VAL A 121 -21.55 1.30 22.12
#